data_AF-A0A836EM16-F1
#
_entry.id   AF-A0A836EM16-F1
#
_cell.length_a   1.000
_cell.length_b   1.000
_cell.length_c   1.000
_cell.angle_alpha   90.00
_cell.angle_beta   90.00
_cell.angle_gamma   90.00
#
_symmetry.space_group_name_H-M   'P 1'
#
loop_
_entity.id
_entity.type
_entity.pdbx_description
1 polymer ?
#
loop_
_entity_poly.entity_id
_entity_poly.type
_entity_poly.pdbx_seq_one_letter_code
_entity_poly.pdbx_strand_id
1 'polypeptide(L)' 'FPCPKCPSVFSRKNNLYYHAKFECGQSPRFNCPYCTYRTKHVSNVRAHVRRKHPGNKVYAIDVCKE' A
#
# COMPACT_ATOMS: atom_id res chain seq x y z
N PHE A 1 -11.15 11.05 10.57
CA PHE A 1 -12.10 9.92 10.39
C PHE A 1 -11.36 8.60 10.55
N PRO A 2 -11.40 7.98 11.74
CA PRO A 2 -10.73 6.69 12.00
C PRO A 2 -11.52 5.51 11.44
N CYS A 3 -10.82 4.47 10.98
CA CYS A 3 -11.45 3.20 10.63
C CYS A 3 -11.72 2.35 11.87
N PRO A 4 -12.92 1.77 12.04
CA PRO A 4 -13.23 0.93 13.21
C PRO A 4 -12.55 -0.44 13.18
N LYS A 5 -11.99 -0.84 12.03
CA LYS A 5 -11.44 -2.18 11.80
C LYS A 5 -9.90 -2.20 11.67
N CYS A 6 -9.25 -1.04 11.65
CA CYS A 6 -7.79 -0.95 11.51
C CYS A 6 -7.27 0.41 12.03
N PRO A 7 -5.96 0.58 12.26
CA PRO A 7 -5.39 1.81 12.82
C PRO A 7 -5.31 2.98 11.82
N SER A 8 -5.87 2.86 10.61
CA SER A 8 -5.83 3.93 9.60
C SER A 8 -6.78 5.09 9.92
N VAL A 9 -6.28 6.31 9.78
CA VAL A 9 -7.03 7.55 10.00
C VAL A 9 -7.01 8.41 8.73
N PHE A 10 -8.19 8.88 8.32
CA PHE A 10 -8.37 9.66 7.09
C PHE A 10 -8.84 11.08 7.39
N SER A 11 -8.35 12.06 6.63
CA SER A 11 -8.76 13.46 6.75
C SER A 11 -10.15 13.74 6.14
N ARG A 12 -10.67 12.85 5.29
CA ARG A 12 -11.97 12.99 4.61
C ARG A 12 -12.85 11.75 4.79
N LYS A 13 -14.16 11.97 4.93
CA LYS A 13 -15.16 10.90 5.16
C LYS A 13 -15.30 9.96 3.96
N ASN A 14 -15.25 10.48 2.73
CA ASN A 14 -15.31 9.67 1.51
C ASN A 14 -14.12 8.69 1.40
N ASN A 15 -12.92 9.14 1.77
CA ASN A 15 -11.73 8.29 1.79
C ASN A 15 -11.87 7.17 2.82
N LEU A 16 -12.38 7.47 4.02
CA LEU A 16 -12.68 6.44 5.02
C LEU A 16 -13.73 5.44 4.48
N TYR A 17 -14.80 5.91 3.85
CA TYR A 17 -15.84 5.03 3.31
C TYR A 17 -15.27 4.06 2.26
N TYR A 18 -14.50 4.59 1.30
CA TYR A 18 -13.84 3.77 0.29
C TYR A 18 -12.89 2.75 0.93
N HIS A 19 -12.02 3.21 1.83
CA HIS A 19 -11.11 2.35 2.57
C HIS A 19 -11.86 1.25 3.33
N ALA A 20 -12.86 1.61 4.14
CA ALA A 20 -13.59 0.65 4.98
C ALA A 20 -14.35 -0.40 4.15
N LYS A 21 -14.84 -0.02 2.97
CA LYS A 21 -15.62 -0.89 2.08
C LYS A 21 -14.75 -1.78 1.20
N PHE A 22 -13.63 -1.27 0.69
CA PHE A 22 -12.87 -1.94 -0.37
C PHE A 22 -11.45 -2.31 0.02
N GLU A 23 -10.83 -1.65 1.00
CA GLU A 23 -9.42 -1.89 1.34
C GLU A 23 -9.26 -2.53 2.71
N CYS A 24 -10.16 -2.23 3.64
CA CYS A 24 -10.03 -2.65 5.02
C CYS A 24 -10.18 -4.16 5.13
N GLY A 25 -9.19 -4.81 5.76
CA GLY A 25 -9.10 -6.27 5.82
C GLY A 25 -8.47 -6.92 4.58
N GLN A 26 -8.18 -6.17 3.51
CA GLN A 26 -7.41 -6.71 2.39
C GLN A 26 -5.91 -6.72 2.71
N SER A 27 -5.26 -7.82 2.34
CA SER A 27 -3.82 -7.97 2.39
C SER A 27 -3.13 -7.04 1.38
N PRO A 28 -1.91 -6.57 1.67
CA PRO A 28 -1.17 -5.74 0.74
C PRO A 28 -0.82 -6.53 -0.53
N ARG A 29 -1.32 -6.04 -1.67
CA ARG A 29 -1.18 -6.64 -2.99
C ARG A 29 0.20 -6.42 -3.62
N PHE A 30 0.84 -5.29 -3.32
CA PHE A 30 2.11 -4.92 -3.95
C PHE A 30 3.26 -5.10 -2.98
N ASN A 31 4.29 -5.82 -3.41
CA ASN A 31 5.50 -6.02 -2.64
C ASN A 31 6.71 -5.30 -3.28
N CYS A 32 7.68 -4.97 -2.44
CA CYS A 32 8.98 -4.46 -2.88
C CYS A 32 9.84 -5.63 -3.38
N PRO A 33 10.47 -5.52 -4.55
CA PRO A 33 11.34 -6.58 -5.08
C PRO A 33 12.66 -6.74 -4.31
N TYR A 34 13.01 -5.79 -3.44
CA TYR A 34 14.30 -5.73 -2.75
C TYR A 34 14.20 -5.97 -1.23
N CYS A 35 12.99 -6.03 -0.67
CA CYS A 35 12.80 -6.26 0.76
C CYS A 35 11.38 -6.76 1.07
N THR A 36 11.09 -7.03 2.35
CA THR A 36 9.79 -7.52 2.81
C THR A 36 8.69 -6.45 2.87
N TYR A 37 8.95 -5.23 2.41
CA TYR A 37 7.95 -4.16 2.41
C TYR A 37 6.77 -4.47 1.48
N ARG A 38 5.54 -4.33 1.99
CA ARG A 38 4.30 -4.55 1.24
C ARG A 38 3.29 -3.43 1.48
N THR A 39 2.47 -3.13 0.48
CA THR A 39 1.45 -2.09 0.52
C THR A 39 0.30 -2.38 -0.45
N LYS A 40 -0.83 -1.70 -0.27
CA LYS A 40 -2.01 -1.82 -1.14
C LYS A 40 -1.91 -1.00 -2.42
N HIS A 41 -0.97 -0.04 -2.47
CA HIS A 41 -0.83 0.86 -3.61
C HIS A 41 0.55 0.75 -4.24
N VAL A 42 0.58 0.60 -5.56
CA VAL A 42 1.82 0.56 -6.36
C VAL A 42 2.65 1.84 -6.23
N SER A 43 2.00 3.00 -6.11
CA SER A 43 2.66 4.30 -5.92
C SER A 43 3.53 4.31 -4.66
N ASN A 44 3.05 3.66 -3.60
CA ASN A 44 3.76 3.56 -2.33
C ASN A 44 5.00 2.67 -2.45
N VAL A 45 4.95 1.54 -3.16
CA VAL A 45 6.14 0.71 -3.43
C VAL A 45 7.17 1.52 -4.22
N ARG A 46 6.74 2.21 -5.29
CA ARG A 46 7.67 3.03 -6.11
C ARG A 46 8.34 4.13 -5.31
N ALA A 47 7.59 4.80 -4.42
CA ALA A 47 8.15 5.80 -3.51
C ALA A 47 9.12 5.17 -2.49
N HIS A 48 8.76 4.02 -1.94
CA HIS A 48 9.62 3.24 -1.04
C HIS A 48 10.94 2.86 -1.70
N VAL A 49 10.91 2.26 -2.91
CA VAL A 49 12.12 1.84 -3.64
C VAL A 49 13.04 3.03 -3.89
N ARG A 50 12.50 4.17 -4.34
CA ARG A 50 13.31 5.39 -4.54
C ARG A 50 13.99 5.89 -3.27
N ARG A 51 13.36 5.74 -2.11
CA ARG A 51 13.88 6.27 -0.83
C ARG A 51 14.77 5.28 -0.08
N LYS A 52 14.47 3.98 -0.15
CA LYS A 52 15.12 2.92 0.65
C LYS A 52 16.08 2.07 -0.16
N HIS A 53 15.96 2.08 -1.48
CA HIS A 53 16.79 1.34 -2.42
C HIS A 53 17.32 2.29 -3.52
N PRO A 54 18.02 3.39 -3.16
CA PRO A 54 18.56 4.31 -4.15
C PRO A 54 19.50 3.57 -5.13
N GLY A 55 19.44 3.94 -6.41
CA GLY A 55 20.21 3.28 -7.47
C GLY A 55 19.58 2.00 -8.03
N ASN A 56 18.52 1.47 -7.41
CA ASN A 56 17.80 0.31 -7.94
C ASN A 56 16.65 0.70 -8.88
N LYS A 57 16.27 -0.23 -9.77
CA LYS A 57 15.14 -0.05 -10.71
C LYS A 57 13.82 0.03 -9.93
N VAL A 58 13.03 1.05 -10.24
CA VAL A 58 11.78 1.32 -9.52
C VAL A 58 10.62 0.53 -10.14
N TYR A 59 10.32 -0.63 -9.55
CA TYR A 59 9.15 -1.44 -9.91
C TYR A 59 8.52 -2.08 -8.67
N ALA A 60 7.32 -2.66 -8.83
CA ALA A 60 6.59 -3.34 -7.78
C ALA A 60 6.14 -4.70 -8.31
N ILE A 61 6.16 -5.72 -7.45
CA ILE A 61 5.64 -7.04 -7.78
C ILE A 61 4.18 -7.08 -7.34
N ASP A 62 3.33 -7.59 -8.23
CA ASP A 62 1.90 -7.75 -8.01
C ASP A 62 1.60 -9.20 -7.63
N VAL A 63 1.36 -9.47 -6.35
CA VAL A 63 1.19 -10.85 -5.83
C VAL A 63 -0.10 -11.53 -6.29
N CYS A 64 -0.99 -10.81 -6.96
CA CYS A 64 -2.21 -11.37 -7.56
C CYS A 64 -2.03 -11.80 -9.03
N LYS A 65 -0.84 -11.58 -9.61
CA LYS A 65 -0.51 -11.92 -11.00
C LYS A 65 0.67 -12.89 -11.12
N GLU A 66 1.08 -13.50 -10.01
CA GLU A 66 2.03 -14.61 -9.99
C GLU A 66 1.31 -15.95 -10.19
#